data_AF-H5T8A8-F1
#
_entry.id   AF-H5T8A8-F1
#
_cell.length_a   1.000
_cell.length_b   1.000
_cell.length_c   1.000
_cell.angle_alpha   90.00
_cell.angle_beta   90.00
_cell.angle_gamma   90.00
#
_symmetry.space_group_name_H-M   'P 1'
#
loop_
_entity.id
_entity.type
_entity.pdbx_description
1 polymer ?
#
loop_
_entity_poly.entity_id
_entity_poly.type
_entity_poly.pdbx_seq_one_letter_code
_entity_poly.pdbx_strand_id
1 'polypeptide(L)' 'MNDAHFAKLFDSYHELENEVHKIEQDNARVADDYLESLKKRRVHLKDELVEMIHKTEKAL' A
#
# COMPACT_ATOMS: atom_id res chain seq x y z
N MET A 1 17.15 11.45 -8.90
CA MET A 1 17.61 10.10 -8.52
C MET A 1 16.37 9.24 -8.44
N ASN A 2 16.36 8.06 -9.06
CA ASN A 2 15.23 7.14 -8.94
C ASN A 2 15.17 6.70 -7.49
N ASP A 3 14.19 7.20 -6.72
CA ASP A 3 13.97 6.78 -5.33
C ASP A 3 13.60 5.30 -5.34
N ALA A 4 14.61 4.42 -5.36
CA ALA A 4 14.44 2.97 -5.34
C ALA A 4 13.63 2.52 -4.11
N HIS A 5 13.64 3.36 -3.07
CA HIS A 5 12.80 3.20 -1.89
C HIS A 5 11.32 3.48 -2.20
N PHE A 6 11.01 4.56 -2.90
CA PHE A 6 9.65 4.87 -3.36
C PHE A 6 9.13 3.79 -4.31
N ALA A 7 9.96 3.34 -5.26
CA ALA A 7 9.58 2.29 -6.21
C ALA A 7 9.18 0.98 -5.50
N LYS A 8 9.93 0.57 -4.47
CA LYS A 8 9.61 -0.63 -3.67
C LYS A 8 8.32 -0.48 -2.86
N LEU A 9 8.11 0.69 -2.25
CA LEU A 9 6.89 0.98 -1.49
C LEU A 9 5.66 1.02 -2.39
N PHE A 10 5.80 1.61 -3.57
CA PHE A 10 4.74 1.66 -4.56
C PHE A 10 4.38 0.26 -5.08
N ASP A 11 5.39 -0.58 -5.36
CA ASP A 11 5.19 -1.97 -5.75
C ASP A 11 4.45 -2.76 -4.67
N SER A 12 4.87 -2.61 -3.41
CA SER A 12 4.20 -3.24 -2.25
C SER A 12 2.75 -2.77 -2.08
N TYR A 13 2.47 -1.48 -2.30
CA TYR A 13 1.11 -0.95 -2.30
C TYR A 13 0.27 -1.53 -3.44
N HIS A 14 0.86 -1.68 -4.63
CA HIS A 14 0.17 -2.21 -5.80
C HIS A 14 -0.16 -3.69 -5.66
N GLU A 15 0.76 -4.50 -5.11
CA GLU A 15 0.49 -5.90 -4.77
C GLU A 15 -0.66 -6.03 -3.76
N LEU A 16 -0.66 -5.17 -2.73
CA LEU A 16 -1.70 -5.17 -1.70
C LEU A 16 -3.07 -4.79 -2.26
N GLU A 17 -3.17 -3.77 -3.12
CA GLU A 17 -4.43 -3.44 -3.82
C GLU A 17 -4.94 -4.59 -4.68
N ASN A 18 -4.05 -5.27 -5.40
CA ASN A 18 -4.42 -6.40 -6.25
C ASN A 18 -4.94 -7.58 -5.40
N GLU A 19 -4.33 -7.81 -4.24
CA GLU A 19 -4.80 -8.82 -3.30
C GLU A 19 -6.19 -8.47 -2.72
N VAL A 20 -6.40 -7.23 -2.27
CA VAL A 20 -7.72 -6.74 -1.85
C VAL A 20 -8.75 -6.95 -2.96
N HIS A 21 -8.43 -6.56 -4.20
CA HIS A 21 -9.34 -6.68 -5.33
C HIS A 21 -9.72 -8.15 -5.63
N LYS A 22 -8.74 -9.06 -5.57
CA LYS A 22 -8.99 -10.50 -5.71
C LYS A 22 -9.92 -11.03 -4.63
N ILE A 23 -9.73 -10.64 -3.38
CA ILE A 23 -10.55 -11.07 -2.25
C ILE A 23 -11.98 -10.55 -2.41
N GLU A 24 -12.13 -9.30 -2.81
CA GLU A 24 -13.44 -8.69 -3.10
C GLU A 24 -14.14 -9.39 -4.27
N GLN A 25 -13.41 -9.78 -5.32
CA GLN A 25 -13.96 -10.53 -6.46
C GLN A 25 -14.33 -11.97 -6.12
N ASP A 26 -13.50 -12.67 -5.36
CA ASP A 26 -13.69 -14.10 -5.04
C ASP A 26 -14.82 -14.30 -4.01
N ASN A 27 -15.38 -13.20 -3.46
CA ASN A 27 -16.42 -13.18 -2.43
C ASN A 27 -16.11 -14.19 -1.32
N ALA A 28 -14.82 -14.27 -0.99
CA ALA A 28 -14.28 -15.28 -0.11
C ALA A 28 -14.77 -14.94 1.30
N ARG A 29 -15.74 -15.72 1.77
CA ARG A 29 -16.35 -15.77 3.10
C ARG A 29 -15.35 -15.86 4.28
N VAL A 30 -14.05 -15.84 3.99
CA VAL A 30 -12.89 -16.07 4.84
C VAL A 30 -12.26 -14.75 5.32
N ALA A 31 -12.59 -13.61 4.70
CA ALA A 31 -11.62 -12.51 4.67
C ALA A 31 -11.99 -11.24 5.44
N ASP A 32 -12.94 -11.22 6.38
CA ASP A 32 -13.23 -9.98 7.12
C ASP A 32 -11.97 -9.50 7.90
N ASP A 33 -11.37 -10.39 8.70
CA ASP A 33 -10.15 -10.10 9.50
C ASP A 33 -8.89 -9.89 8.62
N TYR A 34 -8.79 -10.65 7.52
CA TYR A 34 -7.69 -10.49 6.57
C TYR A 34 -7.79 -9.17 5.80
N LEU A 35 -8.98 -8.82 5.29
CA LEU A 35 -9.24 -7.56 4.61
C LEU A 35 -9.06 -6.38 5.56
N GLU A 36 -9.44 -6.51 6.84
CA GLU A 36 -9.13 -5.50 7.87
C GLU A 36 -7.62 -5.31 8.04
N SER A 37 -6.85 -6.40 8.07
CA SER A 37 -5.39 -6.36 8.14
C SER A 37 -4.78 -5.71 6.90
N LEU A 38 -5.30 -6.00 5.71
CA LEU A 38 -4.89 -5.36 4.46
C LEU A 38 -5.22 -3.86 4.44
N LYS A 39 -6.42 -3.46 4.89
CA LYS A 39 -6.80 -2.05 5.02
C LYS A 39 -5.85 -1.29 5.95
N LYS A 40 -5.50 -1.86 7.11
CA LYS A 40 -4.50 -1.26 8.01
C LYS A 40 -3.18 -1.07 7.29
N ARG A 41 -2.70 -2.11 6.60
CA ARG A 41 -1.43 -2.08 5.87
C ARG A 41 -1.44 -1.08 4.71
N ARG A 42 -2.58 -0.93 4.01
CA ARG A 42 -2.79 0.09 2.97
C ARG A 42 -2.62 1.50 3.52
N VAL A 43 -3.21 1.78 4.69
CA VAL A 43 -3.09 3.09 5.36
C VAL A 43 -1.63 3.35 5.73
N HIS A 44 -0.94 2.38 6.33
CA HIS A 44 0.48 2.51 6.67
C HIS A 44 1.37 2.78 5.44
N LEU A 45 1.20 2.01 4.36
CA LEU A 45 1.97 2.22 3.13
C LEU A 45 1.71 3.60 2.51
N LYS A 46 0.46 4.06 2.56
CA LYS A 46 0.09 5.40 2.08
C LYS A 46 0.73 6.49 2.95
N ASP A 47 0.79 6.32 4.26
CA ASP A 47 1.45 7.24 5.18
C ASP A 47 2.96 7.33 4.88
N GLU A 48 3.63 6.19 4.73
CA GLU A 48 5.05 6.14 4.35
C GLU A 48 5.32 6.78 2.98
N LEU A 49 4.46 6.54 1.99
CA LEU A 49 4.57 7.17 0.66
C LEU A 49 4.44 8.69 0.76
N VAL A 50 3.47 9.19 1.53
CA VAL A 50 3.26 10.63 1.75
C VAL A 50 4.43 11.25 2.52
N GLU A 51 4.95 10.57 3.56
CA GLU A 51 6.15 11.00 4.26
C GLU A 51 7.35 11.12 3.34
N MET A 52 7.51 10.19 2.39
CA MET A 52 8.59 10.26 1.41
C MET A 52 8.41 11.41 0.44
N ILE A 53 7.20 11.61 -0.09
CA ILE A 53 6.91 12.75 -0.96
C ILE A 53 7.20 14.05 -0.22
N HIS A 54 6.71 14.21 1.01
CA HIS A 54 6.98 15.40 1.82
C HIS A 54 8.47 15.59 2.16
N LYS A 55 9.23 14.51 2.41
CA LYS A 55 10.68 14.57 2.63
C LYS A 55 11.41 15.02 1.37
N THR A 56 11.02 14.50 0.21
CA THR A 56 11.59 14.89 -1.08
C THR A 56 11.21 16.33 -1.45
N GLU A 57 9.97 16.75 -1.21
CA GLU A 57 9.52 18.13 -1.42
C GLU A 57 10.23 19.13 -0.51
N LYS A 58 10.50 18.78 0.76
CA LYS A 58 11.28 19.63 1.67
C LYS A 58 12.78 19.66 1.35
N ALA A 59 13.27 18.69 0.59
CA ALA A 59 14.68 18.61 0.18
C ALA A 59 14.98 19.39 -1.11
N LEU A 60 13.94 19.92 -1.77
CA LEU A 60 13.98 20.83 -2.92
C LEU A 60 13.92 22.30 -2.47
#